data_AF-A0A9E4UUG7-F1
#
_entry.id   AF-A0A9E4UUG7-F1
#
_cell.length_a   1.000
_cell.length_b   1.000
_cell.length_c   1.000
_cell.angle_alpha   90.00
_cell.angle_beta   90.00
_cell.angle_gamma   90.00
#
_symmetry.space_group_name_H-M   'P 1'
#
loop_
_entity.id
_entity.type
_entity.pdbx_description
1 polymer ?
#
loop_
_entity_poly.entity_id
_entity_poly.type
_entity_poly.pdbx_seq_one_letter_code
_entity_poly.pdbx_strand_id
1 'polypeptide(L)'
;MEIAERITQQGDRVTLLLTSWGRLGEAMAEFDGRNVFVAGGIPGERVVAEVVKVHRKYVSAKVVEVLEASPDRVEPPCPYYGVCTGCQWQHLSYDAQLKTKREKVTDALRRVGGLEDPPVSEVIPSPDQYGYRNHARFTINREGALGFVNRETRQFLRIEKCLLMHDGVNTLLEGLQDRCGETTQLSIRAGKYSGDYLIQPYLVHPDIKIPTGQKRYTESVDGRNFDVSSPSFFQVNVDQAAAAANLVRDRLHLTPDDVLLDAYTGVGTFAILLAPSVKQVIAVEESSAAVADAKQNAGELQNLDFILGRTEDVLRNLPVKPDVVVLDPPRSGCQPRALESLIELAPSRVAYISCDAETLGRDLKILCQGGYRLDEVAPLDMFPQTHHVECVAFLSWDESSRESGSDSTLASLTLASASPRRRELMDTLGLEFTVTPADLTEEPIPGESPQDMVRRLSQEKAQAVAATMNTGLVIGADSTVVFEGQAVGKPVDDDDARRMLRQLSGTTHHVATGLTVIDAASGRTLSDAMTSQITLRELSDQEIEASIASGVPRDKAGAYAVQDTELRPAADWEGCYNNIVGLPICRLLEMLRELGYRFPEGWSVPSAIACGEDCPVNGGREAENSP
;
A
#
# COMPACT_ATOMS: atom_id res chain seq x y z
N MET A 1 -29.87 -24.05 25.42
CA MET A 1 -29.65 -22.94 24.47
C MET A 1 -29.53 -23.53 23.09
N GLU A 2 -30.23 -23.00 22.10
CA GLU A 2 -30.37 -23.59 20.77
C GLU A 2 -29.25 -23.15 19.82
N ILE A 3 -28.76 -24.08 18.99
CA ILE A 3 -27.84 -23.79 17.88
C ILE A 3 -28.70 -23.29 16.72
N ALA A 4 -28.41 -22.10 16.22
CA ALA A 4 -29.14 -21.47 15.14
C ALA A 4 -28.78 -22.09 13.79
N GLU A 5 -29.79 -22.31 12.95
CA GLU A 5 -29.59 -22.75 11.55
C GLU A 5 -29.17 -21.59 10.63
N ARG A 6 -29.39 -20.33 11.06
CA ARG A 6 -29.05 -19.11 10.31
C ARG A 6 -28.58 -18.00 11.25
N ILE A 7 -27.70 -17.13 10.77
CA ILE A 7 -27.24 -15.95 11.52
C ILE A 7 -28.15 -14.76 11.19
N THR A 8 -28.91 -14.31 12.18
CA THR A 8 -29.88 -13.21 12.04
C THR A 8 -29.55 -12.02 12.94
N GLN A 9 -28.99 -12.27 14.12
CA GLN A 9 -28.75 -11.24 15.13
C GLN A 9 -27.54 -11.56 16.03
N GLN A 10 -27.17 -10.57 16.84
CA GLN A 10 -26.18 -10.75 17.91
C GLN A 10 -26.67 -11.77 18.94
N GLY A 11 -25.76 -12.63 19.41
CA GLY A 11 -26.05 -13.68 20.39
C GLY A 11 -26.42 -15.04 19.78
N ASP A 12 -26.70 -15.10 18.47
CA ASP A 12 -26.91 -16.37 17.77
C ASP A 12 -25.67 -17.26 17.92
N ARG A 13 -25.88 -18.57 18.10
CA ARG A 13 -24.81 -19.57 18.21
C ARG A 13 -24.84 -20.52 17.04
N VAL A 14 -23.72 -20.69 16.36
CA VAL A 14 -23.60 -21.53 15.16
C VAL A 14 -22.43 -22.49 15.31
N THR A 15 -22.58 -23.70 14.76
CA THR A 15 -21.46 -24.65 14.66
C THR A 15 -20.69 -24.38 13.38
N LEU A 16 -19.38 -24.15 13.49
CA LEU A 16 -18.51 -23.80 12.37
C LEU A 16 -17.32 -24.74 12.30
N LEU A 17 -16.92 -25.10 11.08
CA LEU A 17 -15.59 -25.61 10.78
C LEU A 17 -14.72 -24.43 10.35
N LEU A 18 -13.66 -24.17 11.10
CA LEU A 18 -12.75 -23.06 10.83
C LEU A 18 -11.74 -23.48 9.75
N THR A 19 -11.57 -22.66 8.71
CA THR A 19 -10.84 -23.07 7.50
C THR A 19 -9.54 -22.32 7.27
N SER A 20 -9.44 -21.06 7.68
CA SER A 20 -8.23 -20.25 7.44
C SER A 20 -8.09 -19.12 8.47
N TRP A 21 -6.95 -18.45 8.46
CA TRP A 21 -6.75 -17.23 9.24
C TRP A 21 -7.30 -16.00 8.52
N GLY A 22 -7.88 -15.09 9.29
CA GLY A 22 -8.21 -13.74 8.89
C GLY A 22 -7.03 -12.77 9.04
N ARG A 23 -7.29 -11.51 8.68
CA ARG A 23 -6.26 -10.48 8.67
C ARG A 23 -5.79 -10.14 10.08
N LEU A 24 -6.71 -10.05 11.05
CA LEU A 24 -6.42 -9.60 12.42
C LEU A 24 -6.21 -10.77 13.41
N GLY A 25 -5.94 -11.98 12.90
CA GLY A 25 -5.61 -13.15 13.72
C GLY A 25 -6.82 -13.96 14.19
N GLU A 26 -8.05 -13.55 13.87
CA GLU A 26 -9.23 -14.41 13.93
C GLU A 26 -9.15 -15.59 12.98
N ALA A 27 -9.82 -16.69 13.31
CA ALA A 27 -10.08 -17.75 12.34
C ALA A 27 -11.28 -17.38 11.46
N MET A 28 -11.37 -17.93 10.25
CA MET A 28 -12.45 -17.68 9.30
C MET A 28 -13.22 -18.96 9.02
N ALA A 29 -14.53 -18.82 8.82
CA ALA A 29 -15.40 -19.85 8.26
C ALA A 29 -16.41 -19.20 7.31
N GLU A 30 -16.99 -19.99 6.41
CA GLU A 30 -18.16 -19.59 5.63
C GLU A 30 -19.42 -20.22 6.23
N PHE A 31 -20.48 -19.44 6.41
CA PHE A 31 -21.77 -19.93 6.90
C PHE A 31 -22.92 -19.16 6.25
N ASP A 32 -23.86 -19.87 5.63
CA ASP A 32 -25.01 -19.30 4.88
C ASP A 32 -24.58 -18.20 3.88
N GLY A 33 -23.50 -18.47 3.12
CA GLY A 33 -22.95 -17.54 2.11
C GLY A 33 -22.29 -16.28 2.69
N ARG A 34 -21.96 -16.26 3.99
CA ARG A 34 -21.30 -15.13 4.66
C ARG A 34 -19.98 -15.55 5.28
N ASN A 35 -18.99 -14.67 5.19
CA ASN A 35 -17.73 -14.82 5.91
C ASN A 35 -17.95 -14.52 7.40
N VAL A 36 -17.57 -15.48 8.25
CA VAL A 36 -17.63 -15.39 9.71
C VAL A 36 -16.21 -15.38 10.25
N PHE A 37 -15.87 -14.32 10.96
CA PHE A 37 -14.60 -14.07 11.61
C PHE A 37 -14.70 -14.41 13.09
N VAL A 38 -14.01 -15.46 13.53
CA VAL A 38 -14.18 -16.10 14.82
C VAL A 38 -12.94 -15.89 15.69
N ALA A 39 -13.06 -15.02 16.69
CA ALA A 39 -12.02 -14.81 17.70
C ALA A 39 -11.88 -16.03 18.63
N GLY A 40 -10.65 -16.40 18.97
CA GLY A 40 -10.35 -17.54 19.85
C GLY A 40 -10.40 -18.92 19.17
N GLY A 41 -10.62 -18.96 17.85
CA GLY A 41 -10.58 -20.19 17.05
C GLY A 41 -9.20 -20.45 16.42
N ILE A 42 -8.97 -21.69 15.99
CA ILE A 42 -7.80 -22.11 15.21
C ILE A 42 -8.32 -22.80 13.93
N PRO A 43 -7.77 -22.51 12.73
CA PRO A 43 -8.11 -23.26 11.52
C PRO A 43 -7.94 -24.77 11.71
N GLY A 44 -8.90 -25.54 11.18
CA GLY A 44 -9.01 -26.98 11.38
C GLY A 44 -9.94 -27.38 12.54
N GLU A 45 -10.30 -26.45 13.42
CA GLU A 45 -11.21 -26.76 14.54
C GLU A 45 -12.68 -26.73 14.15
N ARG A 46 -13.44 -27.56 14.85
CA ARG A 46 -14.89 -27.47 14.88
C ARG A 46 -15.34 -26.83 16.19
N VAL A 47 -16.07 -25.72 16.10
CA VAL A 47 -16.42 -24.89 17.26
C VAL A 47 -17.89 -24.51 17.26
N VAL A 48 -18.43 -24.22 18.45
CA VAL A 48 -19.63 -23.40 18.59
C VAL A 48 -19.18 -21.96 18.75
N ALA A 49 -19.59 -21.11 17.81
CA ALA A 49 -19.27 -19.68 17.81
C ALA A 49 -20.52 -18.86 18.14
N GLU A 50 -20.38 -17.87 19.02
CA GLU A 50 -21.42 -16.90 19.36
C GLU A 50 -21.20 -15.61 18.56
N VAL A 51 -22.24 -15.16 17.85
CA VAL A 51 -22.21 -13.95 17.04
C VAL A 51 -22.09 -12.73 17.94
N VAL A 52 -20.99 -12.00 17.81
CA VAL A 52 -20.73 -10.75 18.52
C VAL A 52 -21.36 -9.58 17.78
N LYS A 53 -21.24 -9.56 16.45
CA LYS A 53 -21.75 -8.46 15.61
C LYS A 53 -21.99 -8.90 14.18
N VAL A 54 -23.12 -8.48 13.61
CA VAL A 54 -23.44 -8.69 12.18
C VAL A 54 -23.10 -7.40 11.43
N HIS A 55 -22.16 -7.46 10.50
CA HIS A 55 -21.82 -6.36 9.60
C HIS A 55 -22.48 -6.58 8.23
N ARG A 56 -22.50 -5.54 7.38
CA ARG A 56 -23.08 -5.62 6.03
C ARG A 56 -22.41 -6.69 5.15
N LYS A 57 -21.10 -6.91 5.31
CA LYS A 57 -20.29 -7.81 4.45
C LYS A 57 -19.76 -9.06 5.14
N TYR A 58 -19.80 -9.11 6.47
CA TYR A 58 -19.22 -10.21 7.25
C TYR A 58 -19.87 -10.28 8.64
N VAL A 59 -19.56 -11.33 9.38
CA VAL A 59 -20.01 -11.52 10.77
C VAL A 59 -18.79 -11.64 11.67
N SER A 60 -18.80 -10.96 12.80
CA SER A 60 -17.82 -11.15 13.88
C SER A 60 -18.43 -12.07 14.94
N ALA A 61 -17.70 -13.11 15.32
CA ALA A 61 -18.08 -14.10 16.31
C ALA A 61 -16.91 -14.42 17.24
N LYS A 62 -17.18 -15.14 18.33
CA LYS A 62 -16.17 -15.66 19.26
C LYS A 62 -16.45 -17.12 19.56
N VAL A 63 -15.41 -17.91 19.77
CA VAL A 63 -15.56 -19.29 20.24
C VAL A 63 -16.17 -19.28 21.65
N VAL A 64 -17.22 -20.09 21.86
CA VAL A 64 -17.80 -20.35 23.17
C VAL A 64 -17.67 -21.81 23.60
N GLU A 65 -17.46 -22.72 22.65
CA GLU A 65 -17.19 -24.13 22.89
C GLU A 65 -16.34 -24.70 21.75
N VAL A 66 -15.35 -25.53 22.09
CA VAL A 66 -14.52 -26.24 21.10
C VAL A 66 -14.99 -27.70 21.08
N LEU A 67 -15.53 -28.14 19.95
CA LEU A 67 -16.04 -29.50 19.76
C LEU A 67 -14.94 -30.45 19.33
N GLU A 68 -14.07 -30.00 18.42
CA GLU A 68 -12.90 -30.72 17.95
C GLU A 68 -11.71 -29.74 17.97
N ALA A 69 -10.80 -29.93 18.93
CA ALA A 69 -9.69 -29.03 19.17
C ALA A 69 -8.49 -29.32 18.25
N SER A 70 -7.77 -28.27 17.88
CA SER A 70 -6.47 -28.39 17.22
C SER A 70 -5.46 -28.97 18.22
N PRO A 71 -4.50 -29.82 17.78
CA PRO A 71 -3.39 -30.26 18.63
C PRO A 71 -2.54 -29.09 19.14
N ASP A 72 -2.58 -27.94 18.47
CA ASP A 72 -1.85 -26.72 18.85
C ASP A 72 -2.62 -25.83 19.83
N ARG A 73 -3.83 -26.23 20.27
CA ARG A 73 -4.59 -25.45 21.25
C ARG A 73 -3.96 -25.55 22.63
N VAL A 74 -3.76 -24.40 23.26
CA VAL A 74 -3.33 -24.28 24.66
C VAL A 74 -4.31 -23.42 25.45
N GLU A 75 -4.30 -23.57 26.78
CA GLU A 75 -5.11 -22.72 27.66
C GLU A 75 -4.46 -21.34 27.80
N PRO A 76 -5.16 -20.24 27.46
CA PRO A 76 -4.63 -18.89 27.62
C PRO A 76 -4.31 -18.56 29.09
N PRO A 77 -3.07 -18.20 29.44
CA PRO A 77 -2.71 -17.93 30.83
C PRO A 77 -3.22 -16.58 31.34
N CYS A 78 -3.56 -15.64 30.45
CA CYS A 78 -4.01 -14.31 30.85
C CYS A 78 -5.50 -14.33 31.28
N PRO A 79 -5.84 -13.87 32.51
CA PRO A 79 -7.23 -13.85 32.97
C PRO A 79 -8.12 -12.87 32.19
N TYR A 80 -7.50 -11.96 31.43
CA TYR A 80 -8.19 -10.98 30.60
C TYR A 80 -8.37 -11.46 29.14
N TYR A 81 -7.87 -12.64 28.78
CA TYR A 81 -7.94 -13.13 27.41
C TYR A 81 -9.40 -13.27 26.92
N GLY A 82 -9.65 -12.93 25.67
CA GLY A 82 -11.01 -12.90 25.09
C GLY A 82 -11.81 -11.62 25.39
N VAL A 83 -11.65 -11.01 26.57
CA VAL A 83 -12.24 -9.70 26.88
C VAL A 83 -11.31 -8.54 26.51
N CYS A 84 -10.01 -8.71 26.79
CA CYS A 84 -8.97 -7.82 26.29
C CYS A 84 -8.65 -8.17 24.84
N THR A 85 -8.73 -7.19 23.94
CA THR A 85 -8.42 -7.36 22.51
C THR A 85 -6.95 -7.09 22.19
N GLY A 86 -6.07 -7.09 23.20
CA GLY A 86 -4.63 -6.84 23.05
C GLY A 86 -3.86 -8.04 22.48
N CYS A 87 -4.24 -9.26 22.88
CA CYS A 87 -3.65 -10.52 22.40
C CYS A 87 -4.69 -11.26 21.55
N GLN A 88 -4.25 -11.96 20.51
CA GLN A 88 -5.15 -12.69 19.60
C GLN A 88 -4.89 -14.20 19.61
N TRP A 89 -3.72 -14.65 20.08
CA TRP A 89 -3.25 -16.03 19.91
C TRP A 89 -2.74 -16.70 21.19
N GLN A 90 -3.13 -16.24 22.39
CA GLN A 90 -2.73 -16.96 23.61
C GLN A 90 -3.33 -18.36 23.72
N HIS A 91 -4.33 -18.71 22.90
CA HIS A 91 -4.88 -20.06 22.79
C HIS A 91 -4.13 -20.95 21.78
N LEU A 92 -3.12 -20.42 21.09
CA LEU A 92 -2.32 -21.13 20.09
C LEU A 92 -0.92 -21.36 20.64
N SER A 93 -0.42 -22.60 20.55
CA SER A 93 0.94 -22.97 20.97
C SER A 93 1.98 -22.07 20.30
N TYR A 94 3.09 -21.79 21.00
CA TYR A 94 4.07 -20.83 20.49
C TYR A 94 4.68 -21.27 19.15
N ASP A 95 5.00 -22.56 19.01
CA ASP A 95 5.52 -23.12 17.75
C ASP A 95 4.52 -22.93 16.60
N ALA A 96 3.23 -23.12 16.86
CA ALA A 96 2.19 -22.88 15.87
C ALA A 96 1.99 -21.40 15.56
N GLN A 97 2.22 -20.48 16.53
CA GLN A 97 2.26 -19.04 16.26
C GLN A 97 3.39 -18.71 15.26
N LEU A 98 4.60 -19.22 15.47
CA LEU A 98 5.74 -18.99 14.58
C LEU A 98 5.46 -19.51 13.16
N LYS A 99 4.98 -20.76 13.05
CA LYS A 99 4.59 -21.35 11.77
C LYS A 99 3.52 -20.51 11.05
N THR A 100 2.48 -20.11 11.77
CA THR A 100 1.39 -19.29 11.23
C THR A 100 1.90 -17.91 10.76
N LYS A 101 2.83 -17.28 11.49
CA LYS A 101 3.43 -16.00 11.09
C LYS A 101 4.20 -16.14 9.77
N ARG A 102 4.99 -17.20 9.63
CA ARG A 102 5.70 -17.49 8.38
C ARG A 102 4.75 -17.67 7.20
N GLU A 103 3.70 -18.46 7.38
CA GLU A 103 2.67 -18.69 6.35
C GLU A 103 2.01 -17.37 5.94
N LYS A 104 1.62 -16.53 6.91
CA LYS A 104 1.03 -15.21 6.63
C LYS A 104 1.96 -14.30 5.82
N VAL A 105 3.26 -14.30 6.11
CA VAL A 105 4.24 -13.53 5.33
C VAL A 105 4.34 -14.09 3.91
N THR A 106 4.49 -15.41 3.78
CA THR A 106 4.58 -16.10 2.49
C THR A 106 3.36 -15.80 1.60
N ASP A 107 2.16 -15.90 2.16
CA ASP A 107 0.91 -15.63 1.45
C ASP A 107 0.77 -14.17 1.03
N ALA A 108 1.19 -13.23 1.88
CA ALA A 108 1.18 -11.80 1.55
C ALA A 108 2.13 -11.49 0.39
N LEU A 109 3.34 -12.05 0.41
CA LEU A 109 4.33 -11.87 -0.66
C LEU A 109 3.88 -12.50 -1.99
N ARG A 110 3.24 -13.67 -1.95
CA ARG A 110 2.62 -14.30 -3.13
C ARG A 110 1.49 -13.46 -3.72
N ARG A 111 0.50 -13.14 -2.89
CA ARG A 111 -0.75 -12.51 -3.35
C ARG A 111 -0.56 -11.03 -3.71
N VAL A 112 0.20 -10.28 -2.91
CA VAL A 112 0.36 -8.82 -3.08
C VAL A 112 1.65 -8.51 -3.83
N GLY A 113 2.75 -9.18 -3.48
CA GLY A 113 4.04 -9.00 -4.14
C GLY A 113 4.14 -9.65 -5.52
N GLY A 114 3.27 -10.62 -5.83
CA GLY A 114 3.32 -11.35 -7.09
C GLY A 114 4.54 -12.28 -7.21
N LEU A 115 5.15 -12.63 -6.07
CA LEU A 115 6.30 -13.51 -6.00
C LEU A 115 5.82 -14.96 -5.91
N GLU A 116 6.01 -15.80 -6.93
CA GLU A 116 5.48 -17.18 -6.93
C GLU A 116 6.05 -18.02 -5.77
N ASP A 117 7.38 -17.97 -5.57
CA ASP A 117 8.07 -18.68 -4.49
C ASP A 117 8.98 -17.75 -3.69
N PRO A 118 8.43 -16.94 -2.78
CA PRO A 118 9.21 -15.96 -2.04
C PRO A 118 10.15 -16.68 -1.03
N PRO A 119 11.43 -16.27 -0.92
CA PRO A 119 12.40 -16.90 -0.05
C PRO A 119 12.20 -16.51 1.43
N VAL A 120 11.16 -17.04 2.07
CA VAL A 120 10.83 -16.75 3.48
C VAL A 120 11.49 -17.75 4.42
N SER A 121 12.41 -17.29 5.28
CA SER A 121 13.06 -18.12 6.29
C SER A 121 12.16 -18.36 7.52
N GLU A 122 12.62 -19.19 8.46
CA GLU A 122 11.89 -19.43 9.70
C GLU A 122 11.77 -18.16 10.54
N VAL A 123 10.66 -18.02 11.28
CA VAL A 123 10.48 -16.87 12.18
C VAL A 123 11.48 -16.95 13.32
N ILE A 124 12.23 -15.88 13.51
CA ILE A 124 13.12 -15.72 14.65
C ILE A 124 12.26 -15.56 15.91
N PRO A 125 12.30 -16.51 16.86
CA PRO A 125 11.46 -16.46 18.04
C PRO A 125 11.89 -15.32 18.97
N SER A 126 10.92 -14.80 19.72
CA SER A 126 11.20 -13.90 20.82
C SER A 126 11.85 -14.66 21.98
N PRO A 127 12.90 -14.13 22.62
CA PRO A 127 13.45 -14.74 23.83
C PRO A 127 12.39 -14.89 24.93
N ASP A 128 11.50 -13.90 25.01
CA ASP A 128 10.45 -13.81 26.02
C ASP A 128 9.07 -13.75 25.35
N GLN A 129 8.25 -14.77 25.57
CA GLN A 129 6.87 -14.83 25.06
C GLN A 129 5.90 -13.89 25.82
N TYR A 130 6.30 -13.48 27.01
CA TYR A 130 5.59 -12.63 27.96
C TYR A 130 6.61 -11.69 28.63
N GLY A 131 6.18 -10.55 29.18
CA GLY A 131 7.09 -9.62 29.84
C GLY A 131 8.04 -8.85 28.92
N TYR A 132 7.92 -9.00 27.61
CA TYR A 132 8.80 -8.34 26.64
C TYR A 132 8.46 -6.86 26.43
N ARG A 133 7.20 -6.45 26.64
CA ARG A 133 6.67 -5.15 26.21
C ARG A 133 7.01 -4.05 27.22
N ASN A 134 7.92 -3.16 26.84
CA ASN A 134 8.40 -2.06 27.70
C ASN A 134 7.55 -0.77 27.65
N HIS A 135 6.52 -0.71 26.79
CA HIS A 135 5.68 0.48 26.59
C HIS A 135 4.19 0.14 26.49
N ALA A 136 3.36 0.86 27.24
CA ALA A 136 1.91 0.79 27.16
C ALA A 136 1.27 2.18 27.20
N ARG A 137 0.15 2.33 26.47
CA ARG A 137 -0.73 3.48 26.56
C ARG A 137 -2.08 3.03 27.09
N PHE A 138 -2.42 3.49 28.29
CA PHE A 138 -3.64 3.16 29.00
C PHE A 138 -4.73 4.19 28.72
N THR A 139 -5.96 3.69 28.63
CA THR A 139 -7.15 4.52 28.78
C THR A 139 -7.48 4.59 30.26
N ILE A 140 -8.02 5.73 30.69
CA ILE A 140 -8.43 5.95 32.08
C ILE A 140 -9.94 6.17 32.11
N ASN A 141 -10.63 5.47 33.02
CA ASN A 141 -12.06 5.65 33.25
C ASN A 141 -12.33 6.84 34.19
N ARG A 142 -13.60 7.11 34.50
CA ARG A 142 -13.99 8.26 35.35
C ARG A 142 -13.50 8.12 36.79
N GLU A 143 -13.31 6.89 37.25
CA GLU A 143 -12.83 6.55 38.58
C GLU A 143 -11.30 6.61 38.67
N GLY A 144 -10.59 6.93 37.58
CA GLY A 144 -9.12 7.02 37.55
C GLY A 144 -8.41 5.68 37.38
N ALA A 145 -9.14 4.60 37.08
CA ALA A 145 -8.59 3.27 36.82
C ALA A 145 -7.97 3.20 35.43
N LEU A 146 -6.80 2.55 35.33
CA LEU A 146 -6.10 2.32 34.08
C LEU A 146 -6.53 0.98 33.48
N GLY A 147 -6.67 0.98 32.16
CA GLY A 147 -7.11 -0.19 31.43
C GLY A 147 -7.09 0.01 29.92
N PHE A 148 -7.80 -0.87 29.23
CA PHE A 148 -7.97 -0.83 27.78
C PHE A 148 -9.44 -0.78 27.40
N VAL A 149 -9.71 -0.35 26.17
CA VAL A 149 -11.05 -0.41 25.60
C VAL A 149 -11.09 -1.59 24.63
N ASN A 150 -12.04 -2.50 24.85
CA ASN A 150 -12.27 -3.61 23.92
C ASN A 150 -12.64 -3.04 22.54
N ARG A 151 -11.92 -3.46 21.48
CA ARG A 151 -12.10 -2.93 20.11
C ARG A 151 -13.49 -3.15 19.54
N GLU A 152 -14.15 -4.25 19.90
CA GLU A 152 -15.45 -4.65 19.40
C GLU A 152 -16.60 -4.06 20.21
N THR A 153 -16.59 -4.28 21.53
CA THR A 153 -17.69 -3.87 22.42
C THR A 153 -17.58 -2.43 22.89
N ARG A 154 -16.41 -1.80 22.71
CA ARG A 154 -16.07 -0.46 23.22
C ARG A 154 -16.19 -0.31 24.75
N GLN A 155 -16.25 -1.43 25.46
CA GLN A 155 -16.28 -1.43 26.91
C GLN A 155 -14.88 -1.25 27.49
N PHE A 156 -14.79 -0.47 28.55
CA PHE A 156 -13.58 -0.31 29.33
C PHE A 156 -13.32 -1.58 30.14
N LEU A 157 -12.07 -2.04 30.13
CA LEU A 157 -11.56 -3.17 30.88
C LEU A 157 -10.40 -2.69 31.75
N ARG A 158 -10.62 -2.70 33.07
CA ARG A 158 -9.57 -2.47 34.07
C ARG A 158 -8.53 -3.58 33.98
N ILE A 159 -7.25 -3.21 33.96
CA ILE A 159 -6.13 -4.15 33.93
C ILE A 159 -5.33 -3.99 35.21
N GLU A 160 -5.17 -5.06 35.97
CA GLU A 160 -4.30 -5.06 37.16
C GLU A 160 -2.87 -5.45 36.77
N LYS A 161 -2.72 -6.49 35.93
CA LYS A 161 -1.42 -6.95 35.43
C LYS A 161 -1.54 -7.47 34.00
N CYS A 162 -0.73 -6.96 33.09
CA CYS A 162 -0.68 -7.47 31.71
C CYS A 162 0.51 -8.42 31.54
N LEU A 163 0.27 -9.66 31.11
CA LEU A 163 1.34 -10.65 30.91
C LEU A 163 2.32 -10.28 29.79
N LEU A 164 1.91 -9.47 28.81
CA LEU A 164 2.87 -9.01 27.79
C LEU A 164 3.84 -7.96 28.31
N MET A 165 3.45 -7.21 29.33
CA MET A 165 4.20 -6.05 29.81
C MET A 165 5.35 -6.46 30.72
N HIS A 166 6.49 -5.80 30.53
CA HIS A 166 7.63 -5.90 31.43
C HIS A 166 7.22 -5.53 32.87
N ASP A 167 7.87 -6.15 33.86
CA ASP A 167 7.54 -5.96 35.27
C ASP A 167 7.62 -4.50 35.72
N GLY A 168 8.54 -3.71 35.14
CA GLY A 168 8.61 -2.26 35.38
C GLY A 168 7.32 -1.53 35.01
N VAL A 169 6.71 -1.87 33.87
CA VAL A 169 5.42 -1.27 33.45
C VAL A 169 4.29 -1.70 34.37
N ASN A 170 4.22 -2.99 34.72
CA ASN A 170 3.19 -3.51 35.62
C ASN A 170 3.30 -2.92 37.04
N THR A 171 4.52 -2.70 37.54
CA THR A 171 4.76 -2.06 38.86
C THR A 171 4.27 -0.61 38.86
N LEU A 172 4.56 0.15 37.80
CA LEU A 172 4.09 1.53 37.66
C LEU A 172 2.57 1.61 37.48
N LEU A 173 1.98 0.68 36.71
CA LEU A 173 0.53 0.53 36.58
C LEU A 173 -0.13 0.34 37.95
N GLU A 174 0.36 -0.60 38.76
CA GLU A 174 -0.17 -0.88 40.10
C GLU A 174 -0.15 0.37 40.99
N GLY A 175 0.96 1.10 41.01
CA GLY A 175 1.10 2.30 41.85
C GLY A 175 0.28 3.51 41.39
N LEU A 176 -0.17 3.53 40.14
CA LEU A 176 -1.02 4.59 39.56
C LEU A 176 -2.51 4.23 39.58
N GLN A 177 -2.85 2.97 39.82
CA GLN A 177 -4.20 2.47 39.68
C GLN A 177 -5.20 3.25 40.54
N ASP A 178 -6.34 3.59 39.92
CA ASP A 178 -7.48 4.29 40.53
C ASP A 178 -7.17 5.74 40.98
N ARG A 179 -6.04 6.34 40.55
CA ARG A 179 -5.60 7.69 40.96
C ARG A 179 -5.41 8.68 39.79
N CYS A 180 -5.66 8.26 38.56
CA CYS A 180 -5.36 9.05 37.36
C CYS A 180 -6.56 9.79 36.76
N GLY A 181 -7.64 10.03 37.52
CA GLY A 181 -8.91 10.59 37.02
C GLY A 181 -8.84 12.01 36.42
N GLU A 182 -7.69 12.69 36.54
CA GLU A 182 -7.43 14.01 35.95
C GLU A 182 -6.97 13.97 34.48
N THR A 183 -6.75 12.78 33.91
CA THR A 183 -6.50 12.59 32.47
C THR A 183 -7.29 11.39 31.93
N THR A 184 -7.47 11.33 30.62
CA THR A 184 -8.19 10.24 29.94
C THR A 184 -7.24 9.21 29.30
N GLN A 185 -5.96 9.56 29.19
CA GLN A 185 -4.91 8.76 28.56
C GLN A 185 -3.61 8.94 29.33
N LEU A 186 -2.88 7.83 29.48
CA LEU A 186 -1.58 7.84 30.14
C LEU A 186 -0.65 6.82 29.48
N SER A 187 0.59 7.24 29.21
CA SER A 187 1.64 6.40 28.65
C SER A 187 2.64 6.04 29.74
N ILE A 188 2.98 4.75 29.84
CA ILE A 188 4.04 4.23 30.72
C ILE A 188 5.07 3.56 29.85
N ARG A 189 6.32 4.00 29.95
CA ARG A 189 7.51 3.31 29.44
C ARG A 189 8.39 2.91 30.62
N ALA A 190 8.91 1.71 30.63
CA ALA A 190 9.87 1.26 31.63
C ALA A 190 10.97 0.44 30.95
N GLY A 191 12.21 0.91 31.07
CA GLY A 191 13.37 0.25 30.48
C GLY A 191 13.57 -1.14 31.07
N LYS A 192 13.69 -2.15 30.21
CA LYS A 192 13.97 -3.53 30.57
C LYS A 192 15.34 -3.67 31.22
N TYR A 193 16.34 -2.97 30.68
CA TYR A 193 17.73 -3.11 31.11
C TYR A 193 18.26 -1.90 31.89
N SER A 194 17.75 -0.71 31.64
CA SER A 194 18.16 0.50 32.36
C SER A 194 17.51 0.64 33.74
N GLY A 195 16.31 0.07 33.93
CA GLY A 195 15.45 0.33 35.08
C GLY A 195 14.84 1.74 35.12
N ASP A 196 15.12 2.58 34.11
CA ASP A 196 14.55 3.93 34.02
C ASP A 196 13.10 3.89 33.49
N TYR A 197 12.34 4.97 33.68
CA TYR A 197 10.93 4.99 33.29
C TYR A 197 10.43 6.39 32.95
N LEU A 198 9.35 6.41 32.16
CA LEU A 198 8.64 7.63 31.79
C LEU A 198 7.14 7.42 31.91
N ILE A 199 6.49 8.38 32.57
CA ILE A 199 5.03 8.46 32.66
C ILE A 199 4.58 9.82 32.12
N GLN A 200 3.67 9.81 31.16
CA GLN A 200 3.10 11.02 30.55
C GLN A 200 1.57 10.90 30.43
N PRO A 201 0.79 11.96 30.76
CA PRO A 201 1.23 13.31 31.13
C PRO A 201 1.74 13.43 32.58
N TYR A 202 2.15 14.65 32.98
CA TYR A 202 2.35 15.02 34.38
C TYR A 202 1.02 14.97 35.15
N LEU A 203 1.04 14.40 36.34
CA LEU A 203 -0.10 14.24 37.24
C LEU A 203 0.15 15.01 38.55
N VAL A 204 -0.90 15.65 39.07
CA VAL A 204 -0.87 16.45 40.32
C VAL A 204 -1.60 15.79 41.48
N HIS A 205 -2.25 14.64 41.25
CA HIS A 205 -2.98 13.93 42.31
C HIS A 205 -2.09 13.65 43.55
N PRO A 206 -2.50 14.07 44.76
CA PRO A 206 -1.63 14.07 45.94
C PRO A 206 -1.20 12.68 46.41
N ASP A 207 -1.98 11.65 46.10
CA ASP A 207 -1.67 10.24 46.44
C ASP A 207 -0.79 9.53 45.42
N ILE A 208 -0.45 10.18 44.30
CA ILE A 208 0.54 9.66 43.36
C ILE A 208 1.92 10.05 43.87
N LYS A 209 2.66 9.06 44.38
CA LYS A 209 4.05 9.24 44.86
C LYS A 209 5.09 8.96 43.79
N ILE A 210 4.67 8.38 42.67
CA ILE A 210 5.52 8.07 41.53
C ILE A 210 5.73 9.37 40.73
N PRO A 211 6.98 9.80 40.49
CA PRO A 211 7.26 10.89 39.57
C PRO A 211 6.62 10.66 38.18
N THR A 212 5.92 11.67 37.69
CA THR A 212 5.30 11.69 36.36
C THR A 212 5.74 12.94 35.59
N GLY A 213 5.44 13.03 34.29
CA GLY A 213 5.79 14.17 33.46
C GLY A 213 7.23 14.17 32.94
N GLN A 214 7.96 13.06 33.07
CA GLN A 214 9.31 12.90 32.53
C GLN A 214 9.34 13.16 31.03
N LYS A 215 10.28 13.97 30.55
CA LYS A 215 10.39 14.28 29.12
C LYS A 215 11.03 13.15 28.32
N ARG A 216 11.83 12.31 28.97
CA ARG A 216 12.60 11.21 28.40
C ARG A 216 12.78 10.08 29.42
N TYR A 217 13.11 8.90 28.93
CA TYR A 217 13.69 7.79 29.69
C TYR A 217 14.83 7.18 28.90
N THR A 218 15.70 6.44 29.57
CA THR A 218 16.77 5.67 28.96
C THR A 218 16.38 4.19 28.85
N GLU A 219 16.81 3.50 27.79
CA GLU A 219 16.72 2.05 27.63
C GLU A 219 18.03 1.52 27.02
N SER A 220 18.36 0.23 27.25
CA SER A 220 19.52 -0.40 26.61
C SER A 220 19.11 -1.37 25.50
N VAL A 221 19.79 -1.31 24.36
CA VAL A 221 19.67 -2.28 23.27
C VAL A 221 21.08 -2.71 22.88
N ASP A 222 21.35 -4.01 22.97
CA ASP A 222 22.66 -4.61 22.67
C ASP A 222 23.84 -3.88 23.36
N GLY A 223 23.65 -3.51 24.64
CA GLY A 223 24.66 -2.83 25.46
C GLY A 223 24.82 -1.33 25.20
N ARG A 224 24.06 -0.74 24.26
CA ARG A 224 24.04 0.72 24.02
C ARG A 224 22.81 1.36 24.65
N ASN A 225 23.00 2.52 25.27
CA ASN A 225 21.92 3.27 25.89
C ASN A 225 21.29 4.25 24.91
N PHE A 226 19.96 4.29 24.90
CA PHE A 226 19.13 5.19 24.10
C PHE A 226 18.27 6.02 25.04
N ASP A 227 18.51 7.33 25.05
CA ASP A 227 17.59 8.32 25.58
C ASP A 227 16.48 8.54 24.57
N VAL A 228 15.24 8.33 25.02
CA VAL A 228 14.05 8.39 24.17
C VAL A 228 13.10 9.40 24.76
N SER A 229 12.85 10.48 24.01
CA SER A 229 11.85 11.47 24.40
C SER A 229 10.43 10.91 24.32
N SER A 230 9.52 11.43 25.14
CA SER A 230 8.10 11.01 25.20
C SER A 230 7.41 10.82 23.83
N PRO A 231 7.50 11.78 22.87
CA PRO A 231 6.85 11.65 21.57
C PRO A 231 7.57 10.70 20.60
N SER A 232 8.83 10.34 20.87
CA SER A 232 9.66 9.56 19.96
C SER A 232 9.26 8.09 19.97
N PHE A 233 9.23 7.47 18.79
CA PHE A 233 9.00 6.03 18.66
C PHE A 233 10.23 5.26 19.17
N PHE A 234 9.97 4.10 19.80
CA PHE A 234 11.01 3.15 20.18
C PHE A 234 10.43 1.74 20.17
N GLN A 235 11.27 0.76 19.86
CA GLN A 235 10.83 -0.63 19.76
C GLN A 235 10.38 -1.15 21.13
N VAL A 236 9.21 -1.79 21.15
CA VAL A 236 8.60 -2.23 22.41
C VAL A 236 9.18 -3.54 22.95
N ASN A 237 9.91 -4.27 22.10
CA ASN A 237 10.61 -5.50 22.42
C ASN A 237 12.09 -5.31 22.03
N VAL A 238 12.89 -4.90 23.01
CA VAL A 238 14.29 -4.49 22.79
C VAL A 238 15.20 -5.65 22.36
N ASP A 239 14.90 -6.87 22.78
CA ASP A 239 15.69 -8.04 22.38
C ASP A 239 15.46 -8.38 20.91
N GLN A 240 14.23 -8.21 20.44
CA GLN A 240 13.90 -8.38 19.02
C GLN A 240 14.43 -7.22 18.17
N ALA A 241 14.50 -6.00 18.72
CA ALA A 241 15.19 -4.89 18.06
C ALA A 241 16.69 -5.18 17.88
N ALA A 242 17.36 -5.71 18.92
CA ALA A 242 18.74 -6.16 18.83
C ALA A 242 18.90 -7.32 17.83
N ALA A 243 17.98 -8.29 17.83
CA ALA A 243 17.97 -9.40 16.87
C ALA A 243 17.85 -8.90 15.42
N ALA A 244 16.96 -7.93 15.16
CA ALA A 244 16.82 -7.31 13.84
C ALA A 244 18.10 -6.60 13.39
N ALA A 245 18.75 -5.82 14.27
CA ALA A 245 20.00 -5.14 13.95
C ALA A 245 21.14 -6.14 13.66
N ASN A 246 21.24 -7.21 14.45
CA ASN A 246 22.20 -8.29 14.22
C ASN A 246 21.94 -8.98 12.87
N LEU A 247 20.69 -9.26 12.55
CA LEU A 247 20.30 -9.87 11.29
C LEU A 247 20.68 -8.98 10.09
N VAL A 248 20.42 -7.68 10.18
CA VAL A 248 20.83 -6.69 9.17
C VAL A 248 22.33 -6.69 8.97
N ARG A 249 23.11 -6.63 10.05
CA ARG A 249 24.59 -6.70 9.99
C ARG A 249 25.07 -7.96 9.30
N ASP A 250 24.53 -9.11 9.71
CA ASP A 250 25.04 -10.42 9.31
C ASP A 250 24.65 -10.77 7.86
N ARG A 251 23.44 -10.42 7.41
CA ARG A 251 22.94 -10.73 6.06
C ARG A 251 23.33 -9.73 4.98
N LEU A 252 23.56 -8.46 5.34
CA LEU A 252 24.10 -7.47 4.39
C LEU A 252 25.63 -7.57 4.23
N HIS A 253 26.29 -8.41 5.03
CA HIS A 253 27.75 -8.58 5.01
C HIS A 253 28.47 -7.23 5.10
N LEU A 254 28.09 -6.41 6.09
CA LEU A 254 28.63 -5.06 6.27
C LEU A 254 30.16 -5.09 6.42
N THR A 255 30.84 -4.18 5.75
CA THR A 255 32.29 -4.03 5.79
C THR A 255 32.70 -2.65 6.31
N PRO A 256 33.89 -2.51 6.93
CA PRO A 256 34.39 -1.20 7.37
C PRO A 256 34.60 -0.16 6.26
N ASP A 257 34.47 -0.54 4.99
CA ASP A 257 34.57 0.35 3.84
C ASP A 257 33.20 0.88 3.37
N ASP A 258 32.11 0.26 3.82
CA ASP A 258 30.74 0.58 3.37
C ASP A 258 30.28 1.96 3.86
N VAL A 259 29.58 2.70 2.99
CA VAL A 259 28.72 3.82 3.36
C VAL A 259 27.29 3.31 3.49
N LEU A 260 26.76 3.34 4.71
CA LEU A 260 25.40 2.91 5.03
C LEU A 260 24.44 4.10 5.09
N LEU A 261 23.27 3.97 4.48
CA LEU A 261 22.14 4.88 4.70
C LEU A 261 21.10 4.21 5.59
N ASP A 262 20.78 4.81 6.73
CA ASP A 262 19.64 4.45 7.58
C ASP A 262 18.50 5.45 7.34
N ALA A 263 17.50 5.03 6.57
CA ALA A 263 16.36 5.85 6.22
C ALA A 263 15.17 5.53 7.15
N TYR A 264 14.49 6.57 7.62
CA TYR A 264 13.52 6.50 8.72
C TYR A 264 14.16 6.11 10.05
N THR A 265 15.34 6.69 10.34
CA THR A 265 16.20 6.24 11.46
C THR A 265 15.56 6.39 12.85
N GLY A 266 14.52 7.23 13.00
CA GLY A 266 13.89 7.51 14.28
C GLY A 266 14.90 8.06 15.28
N VAL A 267 15.04 7.38 16.43
CA VAL A 267 16.01 7.75 17.48
C VAL A 267 17.41 7.16 17.23
N GLY A 268 17.69 6.64 16.02
CA GLY A 268 19.00 6.17 15.61
C GLY A 268 19.29 4.70 15.92
N THR A 269 18.29 3.85 16.16
CA THR A 269 18.52 2.47 16.63
C THR A 269 19.43 1.68 15.69
N PHE A 270 19.09 1.58 14.41
CA PHE A 270 19.91 0.86 13.43
C PHE A 270 21.21 1.63 13.14
N ALA A 271 21.11 2.94 12.86
CA ALA A 271 22.28 3.78 12.62
C ALA A 271 23.37 3.61 13.70
N ILE A 272 23.02 3.65 14.99
CA ILE A 272 23.95 3.57 16.11
C ILE A 272 24.49 2.15 16.32
N LEU A 273 23.64 1.13 16.17
CA LEU A 273 24.06 -0.27 16.34
C LEU A 273 24.95 -0.75 15.19
N LEU A 274 24.73 -0.24 13.97
CA LEU A 274 25.46 -0.64 12.77
C LEU A 274 26.70 0.22 12.50
N ALA A 275 26.76 1.46 13.01
CA ALA A 275 27.90 2.38 12.84
C ALA A 275 29.29 1.75 13.11
N PRO A 276 29.50 0.88 14.11
CA PRO A 276 30.81 0.25 14.33
C PRO A 276 31.26 -0.70 13.20
N SER A 277 30.36 -1.11 12.32
CA SER A 277 30.62 -2.12 11.28
C SER A 277 30.92 -1.51 9.91
N VAL A 278 30.83 -0.18 9.77
CA VAL A 278 30.86 0.52 8.48
C VAL A 278 31.74 1.78 8.54
N LYS A 279 32.12 2.29 7.36
CA LYS A 279 32.94 3.51 7.25
C LYS A 279 32.19 4.74 7.73
N GLN A 280 30.94 4.87 7.28
CA GLN A 280 30.09 6.03 7.53
C GLN A 280 28.63 5.61 7.51
N VAL A 281 27.83 6.23 8.37
CA VAL A 281 26.38 6.12 8.38
C VAL A 281 25.76 7.48 8.10
N ILE A 282 24.90 7.54 7.09
CA ILE A 282 24.02 8.66 6.82
C ILE A 282 22.65 8.28 7.38
N ALA A 283 22.10 9.05 8.31
CA ALA A 283 20.85 8.74 8.98
C ALA A 283 19.80 9.82 8.68
N VAL A 284 18.66 9.42 8.11
CA VAL A 284 17.61 10.34 7.63
C VAL A 284 16.34 10.18 8.44
N GLU A 285 15.81 11.29 8.94
CA GLU A 285 14.59 11.34 9.75
C GLU A 285 13.88 12.69 9.58
N GLU A 286 12.55 12.68 9.52
CA GLU A 286 11.73 13.89 9.33
C GLU A 286 11.39 14.60 10.66
N SER A 287 11.34 13.84 11.74
CA SER A 287 11.04 14.34 13.09
C SER A 287 12.27 14.96 13.72
N SER A 288 12.23 16.28 13.89
CA SER A 288 13.29 17.03 14.57
C SER A 288 13.53 16.56 16.02
N ALA A 289 12.49 16.08 16.70
CA ALA A 289 12.60 15.52 18.05
C ALA A 289 13.37 14.18 18.04
N ALA A 290 13.08 13.31 17.07
CA ALA A 290 13.75 12.02 16.94
C ALA A 290 15.22 12.20 16.52
N VAL A 291 15.52 13.14 15.60
CA VAL A 291 16.90 13.52 15.24
C VAL A 291 17.67 14.06 16.45
N ALA A 292 17.04 14.86 17.31
CA ALA A 292 17.67 15.38 18.51
C ALA A 292 18.02 14.25 19.50
N ASP A 293 17.11 13.30 19.70
CA ASP A 293 17.36 12.09 20.49
C ASP A 293 18.49 11.26 19.85
N ALA A 294 18.45 11.03 18.54
CA ALA A 294 19.45 10.23 17.81
C ALA A 294 20.87 10.82 17.91
N LYS A 295 21.00 12.15 17.78
CA LYS A 295 22.29 12.85 17.98
C LYS A 295 22.82 12.69 19.40
N GLN A 296 21.93 12.70 20.40
CA GLN A 296 22.33 12.46 21.79
C GLN A 296 22.76 11.00 21.99
N ASN A 297 22.03 10.05 21.41
CA ASN A 297 22.27 8.62 21.53
C ASN A 297 23.53 8.16 20.79
N ALA A 298 23.93 8.86 19.72
CA ALA A 298 25.17 8.58 19.00
C ALA A 298 26.41 8.69 19.90
N GLY A 299 26.36 9.53 20.94
CA GLY A 299 27.43 9.66 21.93
C GLY A 299 28.77 10.04 21.28
N GLU A 300 29.77 9.17 21.43
CA GLU A 300 31.13 9.38 20.93
C GLU A 300 31.35 8.85 19.49
N LEU A 301 30.34 8.26 18.85
CA LEU A 301 30.45 7.77 17.48
C LEU A 301 30.70 8.95 16.52
N GLN A 302 31.82 8.87 15.77
CA GLN A 302 32.26 9.97 14.89
C GLN A 302 31.87 9.79 13.43
N ASN A 303 31.33 8.62 13.06
CA ASN A 303 31.01 8.25 11.69
C ASN A 303 29.50 8.29 11.39
N LEU A 304 28.75 9.16 12.05
CA LEU A 304 27.30 9.32 11.92
C LEU A 304 26.92 10.75 11.48
N ASP A 305 26.28 10.86 10.33
CA ASP A 305 25.73 12.11 9.81
C ASP A 305 24.21 12.07 9.81
N PHE A 306 23.58 12.98 10.57
CA PHE A 306 22.12 13.07 10.66
C PHE A 306 21.56 14.16 9.75
N ILE A 307 20.66 13.77 8.86
CA ILE A 307 19.95 14.66 7.94
C ILE A 307 18.48 14.75 8.36
N LEU A 308 18.04 15.97 8.70
CA LEU A 308 16.63 16.27 8.97
C LEU A 308 15.90 16.48 7.65
N GLY A 309 14.98 15.58 7.31
CA GLY A 309 14.21 15.65 6.07
C GLY A 309 13.41 14.39 5.80
N ARG A 310 12.49 14.46 4.84
CA ARG A 310 11.74 13.30 4.37
C ARG A 310 12.64 12.43 3.50
N THR A 311 12.57 11.12 3.68
CA THR A 311 13.40 10.15 2.95
C THR A 311 13.33 10.35 1.43
N GLU A 312 12.13 10.53 0.86
CA GLU A 312 11.94 10.72 -0.59
C GLU A 312 12.59 12.00 -1.15
N ASP A 313 12.77 13.02 -0.31
CA ASP A 313 13.42 14.28 -0.73
C ASP A 313 14.95 14.18 -0.59
N VAL A 314 15.41 13.50 0.46
CA VAL A 314 16.83 13.38 0.78
C VAL A 314 17.55 12.39 -0.15
N LEU A 315 16.92 11.26 -0.50
CA LEU A 315 17.51 10.24 -1.38
C LEU A 315 18.02 10.83 -2.72
N ARG A 316 17.34 11.84 -3.27
CA ARG A 316 17.71 12.47 -4.55
C ARG A 316 19.00 13.30 -4.48
N ASN A 317 19.35 13.79 -3.31
CA ASN A 317 20.42 14.77 -3.12
C ASN A 317 21.43 14.31 -2.06
N LEU A 318 21.67 13.00 -1.98
CA LEU A 318 22.65 12.45 -1.04
C LEU A 318 24.06 12.96 -1.37
N PRO A 319 24.86 13.30 -0.35
CA PRO A 319 26.22 13.82 -0.56
C PRO A 319 27.16 12.76 -1.13
N VAL A 320 26.88 11.49 -0.84
CA VAL A 320 27.64 10.32 -1.26
C VAL A 320 26.64 9.22 -1.59
N LYS A 321 26.89 8.46 -2.66
CA LYS A 321 26.10 7.27 -2.97
C LYS A 321 26.36 6.20 -1.89
N PRO A 322 25.32 5.71 -1.19
CA PRO A 322 25.49 4.63 -0.23
C PRO A 322 25.74 3.29 -0.94
N ASP A 323 26.55 2.44 -0.31
CA ASP A 323 26.76 1.05 -0.72
C ASP A 323 25.64 0.14 -0.21
N VAL A 324 25.08 0.51 0.95
CA VAL A 324 24.07 -0.25 1.69
C VAL A 324 22.96 0.68 2.16
N VAL A 325 21.71 0.25 2.04
CA VAL A 325 20.55 0.99 2.56
C VAL A 325 19.75 0.13 3.53
N VAL A 326 19.37 0.72 4.66
CA VAL A 326 18.40 0.18 5.61
C VAL A 326 17.16 1.07 5.54
N LEU A 327 15.99 0.47 5.28
CA LEU A 327 14.69 1.13 5.26
C LEU A 327 13.83 0.61 6.42
N ASP A 328 13.37 1.46 7.34
CA ASP A 328 12.38 1.12 8.38
C ASP A 328 11.14 2.04 8.31
N PRO A 329 10.36 2.01 7.22
CA PRO A 329 9.24 2.92 7.02
C PRO A 329 8.07 2.66 8.00
N PRO A 330 7.14 3.61 8.14
CA PRO A 330 5.91 3.40 8.88
C PRO A 330 5.04 2.30 8.25
N ARG A 331 3.95 1.91 8.93
CA ARG A 331 2.99 0.89 8.48
C ARG A 331 2.43 1.07 7.06
N SER A 332 2.46 2.28 6.52
CA SER A 332 2.05 2.58 5.14
C SER A 332 3.08 2.17 4.07
N GLY A 333 4.28 1.78 4.50
CA GLY A 333 5.43 1.48 3.64
C GLY A 333 6.11 2.76 3.15
N CYS A 334 7.00 2.58 2.18
CA CYS A 334 7.68 3.68 1.53
C CYS A 334 6.74 4.47 0.63
N GLN A 335 7.00 5.77 0.49
CA GLN A 335 6.41 6.55 -0.60
C GLN A 335 6.93 6.02 -1.94
N PRO A 336 6.11 5.97 -3.02
CA PRO A 336 6.56 5.52 -4.34
C PRO A 336 7.84 6.23 -4.82
N ARG A 337 7.92 7.54 -4.60
CA ARG A 337 9.12 8.35 -4.93
C ARG A 337 10.38 7.92 -4.18
N ALA A 338 10.26 7.43 -2.95
CA ALA A 338 11.42 6.92 -2.21
C ALA A 338 11.94 5.61 -2.85
N LEU A 339 11.04 4.74 -3.29
CA LEU A 339 11.39 3.50 -4.00
C LEU A 339 12.03 3.80 -5.36
N GLU A 340 11.46 4.73 -6.13
CA GLU A 340 12.02 5.22 -7.40
C GLU A 340 13.44 5.76 -7.20
N SER A 341 13.65 6.65 -6.23
CA SER A 341 14.98 7.20 -5.94
C SER A 341 15.96 6.13 -5.42
N LEU A 342 15.50 5.12 -4.69
CA LEU A 342 16.34 3.99 -4.29
C LEU A 342 16.77 3.15 -5.51
N ILE A 343 15.87 2.93 -6.46
CA ILE A 343 16.16 2.24 -7.73
C ILE A 343 17.16 3.04 -8.56
N GLU A 344 16.98 4.36 -8.68
CA GLU A 344 17.91 5.24 -9.41
C GLU A 344 19.30 5.28 -8.77
N LEU A 345 19.37 5.34 -7.43
CA LEU A 345 20.64 5.29 -6.70
C LEU A 345 21.36 3.96 -6.88
N ALA A 346 20.60 2.87 -6.99
CA ALA A 346 21.10 1.50 -7.14
C ALA A 346 22.22 1.13 -6.13
N PRO A 347 22.03 1.31 -4.81
CA PRO A 347 22.91 0.71 -3.81
C PRO A 347 22.98 -0.80 -3.99
N SER A 348 24.16 -1.39 -3.76
CA SER A 348 24.41 -2.80 -4.04
C SER A 348 23.57 -3.73 -3.16
N ARG A 349 23.21 -3.28 -1.95
CA ARG A 349 22.56 -4.09 -0.92
C ARG A 349 21.52 -3.27 -0.16
N VAL A 350 20.34 -3.85 0.08
CA VAL A 350 19.24 -3.19 0.79
C VAL A 350 18.64 -4.14 1.83
N ALA A 351 18.44 -3.66 3.06
CA ALA A 351 17.52 -4.26 4.02
C ALA A 351 16.27 -3.40 4.15
N TYR A 352 15.10 -4.01 3.95
CA TYR A 352 13.80 -3.38 4.16
C TYR A 352 13.13 -4.03 5.39
N ILE A 353 12.97 -3.27 6.47
CA ILE A 353 12.26 -3.65 7.68
C ILE A 353 10.78 -3.26 7.55
N SER A 354 9.87 -4.15 7.93
CA SER A 354 8.44 -3.87 7.91
C SER A 354 7.65 -4.65 8.94
N CYS A 355 6.72 -3.97 9.60
CA CYS A 355 5.74 -4.58 10.49
C CYS A 355 4.42 -5.00 9.79
N ASP A 356 4.33 -4.85 8.47
CA ASP A 356 3.16 -5.20 7.66
C ASP A 356 3.55 -5.93 6.36
N ALA A 357 3.29 -7.24 6.30
CA ALA A 357 3.71 -8.09 5.20
C ALA A 357 3.02 -7.77 3.85
N GLU A 358 1.79 -7.25 3.85
CA GLU A 358 1.10 -6.89 2.61
C GLU A 358 1.74 -5.66 1.97
N THR A 359 2.01 -4.65 2.79
CA THR A 359 2.68 -3.42 2.36
C THR A 359 4.12 -3.69 1.95
N LEU A 360 4.83 -4.56 2.68
CA LEU A 360 6.15 -5.06 2.26
C LEU A 360 6.07 -5.73 0.88
N GLY A 361 5.10 -6.63 0.66
CA GLY A 361 4.93 -7.28 -0.64
C GLY A 361 4.73 -6.29 -1.79
N ARG A 362 3.90 -5.25 -1.59
CA ARG A 362 3.70 -4.17 -2.56
C ARG A 362 5.02 -3.47 -2.92
N ASP A 363 5.81 -3.11 -1.92
CA ASP A 363 7.04 -2.34 -2.13
C ASP A 363 8.15 -3.22 -2.74
N LEU A 364 8.27 -4.48 -2.31
CA LEU A 364 9.18 -5.45 -2.90
C LEU A 364 8.89 -5.70 -4.37
N LYS A 365 7.61 -5.73 -4.77
CA LYS A 365 7.24 -5.83 -6.18
C LYS A 365 7.85 -4.70 -7.02
N ILE A 366 7.75 -3.47 -6.53
CA ILE A 366 8.29 -2.28 -7.21
C ILE A 366 9.82 -2.37 -7.27
N LEU A 367 10.48 -2.70 -6.17
CA LEU A 367 11.95 -2.83 -6.12
C LEU A 367 12.46 -3.94 -7.04
N CYS A 368 11.78 -5.10 -7.07
CA CYS A 368 12.17 -6.21 -7.94
C CYS A 368 11.98 -5.88 -9.42
N GLN A 369 10.89 -5.19 -9.76
CA GLN A 369 10.68 -4.67 -11.12
C GLN A 369 11.73 -3.59 -11.50
N GLY A 370 12.28 -2.90 -10.51
CA GLY A 370 13.33 -1.90 -10.65
C GLY A 370 14.76 -2.44 -10.77
N GLY A 371 14.97 -3.77 -10.79
CA GLY A 371 16.29 -4.39 -10.96
C GLY A 371 16.93 -4.95 -9.69
N TYR A 372 16.26 -4.89 -8.55
CA TYR A 372 16.69 -5.63 -7.37
C TYR A 372 16.28 -7.11 -7.46
N ARG A 373 17.10 -7.98 -6.89
CA ARG A 373 16.73 -9.36 -6.59
C ARG A 373 16.39 -9.46 -5.11
N LEU A 374 15.26 -10.08 -4.78
CA LEU A 374 14.94 -10.48 -3.41
C LEU A 374 15.72 -11.74 -3.04
N ASP A 375 16.66 -11.63 -2.11
CA ASP A 375 17.49 -12.77 -1.68
C ASP A 375 16.83 -13.54 -0.54
N GLU A 376 16.19 -12.85 0.42
CA GLU A 376 15.52 -13.46 1.57
C GLU A 376 14.49 -12.51 2.19
N VAL A 377 13.42 -13.05 2.78
CA VAL A 377 12.61 -12.37 3.79
C VAL A 377 12.68 -13.13 5.10
N ALA A 378 13.23 -12.48 6.13
CA ALA A 378 13.43 -13.05 7.45
C ALA A 378 12.43 -12.46 8.45
N PRO A 379 11.40 -13.21 8.85
CA PRO A 379 10.44 -12.76 9.85
C PRO A 379 10.99 -12.86 11.28
N LEU A 380 10.56 -11.92 12.13
CA LEU A 380 10.87 -11.83 13.55
C LEU A 380 9.59 -11.74 14.36
N ASP A 381 9.55 -12.49 15.47
CA ASP A 381 8.46 -12.40 16.42
C ASP A 381 8.66 -11.24 17.40
N MET A 382 8.52 -10.02 16.89
CA MET A 382 8.55 -8.78 17.68
C MET A 382 7.38 -8.71 18.68
N PHE A 383 6.27 -9.40 18.40
CA PHE A 383 5.03 -9.34 19.17
C PHE A 383 4.42 -10.73 19.43
N PRO A 384 5.03 -11.55 20.32
CA PRO A 384 4.46 -12.83 20.74
C PRO A 384 3.01 -12.70 21.21
N GLN A 385 2.21 -13.77 21.08
CA GLN A 385 0.78 -13.81 21.46
C GLN A 385 -0.17 -12.92 20.64
N THR A 386 0.38 -12.24 19.64
CA THR A 386 -0.36 -11.40 18.68
C THR A 386 -0.14 -11.91 17.26
N HIS A 387 -1.01 -11.49 16.35
CA HIS A 387 -0.88 -11.84 14.94
C HIS A 387 0.20 -11.05 14.18
N HIS A 388 0.80 -10.04 14.81
CA HIS A 388 1.77 -9.16 14.17
C HIS A 388 3.10 -9.89 13.97
N VAL A 389 3.77 -9.59 12.87
CA VAL A 389 5.09 -10.13 12.50
C VAL A 389 5.90 -8.98 11.94
N GLU A 390 7.14 -8.86 12.41
CA GLU A 390 8.13 -7.94 11.85
C GLU A 390 8.92 -8.72 10.79
N CYS A 391 9.30 -8.10 9.69
CA CYS A 391 10.05 -8.75 8.61
C CYS A 391 11.25 -7.90 8.23
N VAL A 392 12.38 -8.55 7.93
CA VAL A 392 13.51 -7.91 7.26
C VAL A 392 13.69 -8.59 5.91
N ALA A 393 13.46 -7.85 4.83
CA ALA A 393 13.71 -8.31 3.47
C ALA A 393 15.10 -7.85 3.01
N PHE A 394 15.87 -8.77 2.45
CA PHE A 394 17.21 -8.55 1.94
C PHE A 394 17.19 -8.56 0.42
N LEU A 395 17.67 -7.47 -0.18
CA LEU A 395 17.76 -7.32 -1.62
C LEU A 395 19.19 -7.01 -2.03
N SER A 396 19.58 -7.53 -3.20
CA SER A 396 20.82 -7.17 -3.85
C SER A 396 20.54 -6.60 -5.23
N TRP A 397 21.38 -5.65 -5.64
CA TRP A 397 21.35 -5.11 -6.99
C TRP A 397 21.93 -6.15 -7.95
N ASP A 398 21.19 -6.51 -9.00
CA ASP A 398 21.70 -7.43 -10.01
C ASP A 398 22.60 -6.66 -11.00
N GLU A 399 23.92 -6.78 -10.92
CA GLU A 399 24.83 -6.07 -11.84
C GLU A 399 24.65 -6.49 -13.31
N SER A 400 24.09 -7.67 -13.59
CA SER A 400 23.78 -8.10 -14.97
C SER A 400 22.69 -7.24 -15.63
N SER A 401 21.88 -6.54 -14.82
CA SER A 401 20.90 -5.53 -15.29
C SER A 401 21.56 -4.31 -15.95
N ARG A 402 22.85 -4.05 -15.72
CA ARG A 402 23.59 -2.94 -16.36
C ARG A 402 24.18 -3.32 -17.71
N GLU A 403 24.59 -4.57 -17.91
CA GLU A 403 25.27 -5.00 -19.15
C GLU A 403 24.31 -5.30 -20.31
N SER A 404 23.02 -5.47 -20.04
CA SER A 404 21.94 -5.42 -21.04
C SER A 404 21.44 -3.99 -21.34
N GLY A 405 22.04 -2.96 -20.71
CA GLY A 405 21.60 -1.56 -20.75
C GLY A 405 22.02 -0.75 -21.99
N SER A 406 22.63 -1.38 -22.99
CA SER A 406 22.73 -0.80 -24.33
C SER A 406 22.27 -1.82 -25.37
N ASP A 407 21.04 -1.60 -25.86
CA ASP A 407 20.40 -2.23 -27.02
C ASP A 407 19.38 -3.37 -26.78
N SER A 408 18.60 -3.39 -25.68
CA SER A 408 17.30 -4.11 -25.70
C SER A 408 16.24 -3.78 -24.61
N THR A 409 16.21 -2.61 -23.97
CA THR A 409 15.04 -2.24 -23.14
C THR A 409 13.91 -1.70 -24.02
N LEU A 410 12.79 -2.42 -24.09
CA LEU A 410 11.52 -1.88 -24.57
C LEU A 410 11.24 -0.59 -23.78
N ALA A 411 11.10 0.55 -24.47
CA ALA A 411 10.87 1.83 -23.79
C ALA A 411 9.54 1.78 -23.02
N SER A 412 9.54 1.90 -21.69
CA SER A 412 8.33 1.79 -20.86
C SER A 412 7.21 2.72 -21.32
N LEU A 413 5.96 2.23 -21.37
CA LEU A 413 4.79 3.02 -21.76
C LEU A 413 4.05 3.59 -20.55
N THR A 414 3.67 4.87 -20.60
CA THR A 414 2.82 5.52 -19.58
C THR A 414 1.60 6.15 -20.23
N LEU A 415 0.39 5.79 -19.77
CA LEU A 415 -0.86 6.42 -20.17
C LEU A 415 -1.16 7.61 -19.24
N ALA A 416 -1.10 8.83 -19.80
CA ALA A 416 -1.41 10.08 -19.13
C ALA A 416 -2.92 10.35 -19.03
N SER A 417 -3.70 9.40 -18.50
CA SER A 417 -5.16 9.52 -18.46
C SER A 417 -5.82 8.81 -17.28
N ALA A 418 -6.77 9.47 -16.61
CA ALA A 418 -7.65 8.85 -15.62
C ALA A 418 -8.80 8.04 -16.24
N SER A 419 -8.98 8.06 -17.57
CA SER A 419 -10.12 7.44 -18.24
C SER A 419 -10.07 5.90 -18.15
N PRO A 420 -11.08 5.24 -17.54
CA PRO A 420 -11.12 3.77 -17.47
C PRO A 420 -11.14 3.12 -18.87
N ARG A 421 -11.84 3.73 -19.84
CA ARG A 421 -11.96 3.21 -21.22
C ARG A 421 -10.62 3.19 -21.96
N ARG A 422 -9.79 4.22 -21.78
CA ARG A 422 -8.46 4.27 -22.40
C ARG A 422 -7.53 3.23 -21.79
N ARG A 423 -7.66 2.99 -20.49
CA ARG A 423 -6.97 1.88 -19.82
C ARG A 423 -7.42 0.53 -20.39
N GLU A 424 -8.72 0.28 -20.52
CA GLU A 424 -9.25 -0.97 -21.10
C GLU A 424 -8.74 -1.20 -22.53
N LEU A 425 -8.72 -0.16 -23.37
CA LEU A 425 -8.16 -0.24 -24.73
C LEU A 425 -6.65 -0.55 -24.72
N MET A 426 -5.90 0.04 -23.79
CA MET A 426 -4.47 -0.26 -23.61
C MET A 426 -4.24 -1.67 -23.05
N ASP A 427 -5.04 -2.13 -22.09
CA ASP A 427 -4.99 -3.48 -21.52
C ASP A 427 -5.23 -4.53 -22.62
N THR A 428 -6.18 -4.26 -23.51
CA THR A 428 -6.49 -5.14 -24.63
C THR A 428 -5.31 -5.29 -25.60
N LEU A 429 -4.39 -4.32 -25.69
CA LEU A 429 -3.17 -4.44 -26.49
C LEU A 429 -2.20 -5.49 -25.94
N GLY A 430 -2.32 -5.90 -24.67
CA GLY A 430 -1.39 -6.83 -24.03
C GLY A 430 0.04 -6.30 -23.93
N LEU A 431 0.21 -4.97 -23.94
CA LEU A 431 1.48 -4.30 -23.69
C LEU A 431 1.57 -3.91 -22.21
N GLU A 432 2.75 -3.93 -21.63
CA GLU A 432 2.96 -3.41 -20.27
C GLU A 432 2.96 -1.87 -20.29
N PHE A 433 2.13 -1.26 -19.44
CA PHE A 433 2.08 0.19 -19.28
C PHE A 433 1.66 0.60 -17.86
N THR A 434 2.02 1.82 -17.47
CA THR A 434 1.59 2.46 -16.22
C THR A 434 0.55 3.55 -16.48
N VAL A 435 -0.28 3.89 -15.50
CA VAL A 435 -1.31 4.94 -15.63
C VAL A 435 -1.02 6.08 -14.65
N THR A 436 -0.80 7.28 -15.19
CA THR A 436 -0.50 8.49 -14.41
C THR A 436 -1.43 9.61 -14.87
N PRO A 437 -2.54 9.91 -14.16
CA PRO A 437 -3.40 11.02 -14.51
C PRO A 437 -2.69 12.38 -14.45
N ALA A 438 -2.92 13.24 -15.43
CA ALA A 438 -2.54 14.65 -15.36
C ALA A 438 -3.69 15.47 -14.75
N ASP A 439 -3.38 16.30 -13.75
CA ASP A 439 -4.33 17.24 -13.13
C ASP A 439 -4.21 18.60 -13.81
N LEU A 440 -5.03 18.82 -14.85
CA LEU A 440 -5.01 20.02 -15.69
C LEU A 440 -6.42 20.56 -15.89
N THR A 441 -6.53 21.88 -16.00
CA THR A 441 -7.79 22.57 -16.31
C THR A 441 -8.18 22.34 -17.78
N GLU A 442 -9.25 21.60 -18.03
CA GLU A 442 -9.72 21.21 -19.38
C GLU A 442 -10.68 22.25 -20.02
N GLU A 443 -10.43 23.55 -19.84
CA GLU A 443 -11.32 24.59 -20.36
C GLU A 443 -11.15 24.81 -21.89
N PRO A 444 -12.25 24.94 -22.66
CA PRO A 444 -12.19 25.30 -24.08
C PRO A 444 -11.67 26.74 -24.28
N ILE A 445 -10.80 26.95 -25.26
CA ILE A 445 -10.34 28.30 -25.63
C ILE A 445 -11.34 28.93 -26.63
N PRO A 446 -11.77 30.21 -26.44
CA PRO A 446 -12.68 30.85 -27.37
C PRO A 446 -12.16 30.87 -28.81
N GLY A 447 -12.95 30.34 -29.75
CA GLY A 447 -12.61 30.27 -31.18
C GLY A 447 -11.73 29.08 -31.59
N GLU A 448 -11.36 28.21 -30.64
CA GLU A 448 -10.62 26.97 -30.90
C GLU A 448 -11.54 25.92 -31.56
N SER A 449 -11.05 25.26 -32.62
CA SER A 449 -11.80 24.16 -33.22
C SER A 449 -11.80 22.94 -32.28
N PRO A 450 -12.82 22.08 -32.29
CA PRO A 450 -12.82 20.88 -31.46
C PRO A 450 -11.61 19.95 -31.69
N GLN A 451 -11.04 19.94 -32.90
CA GLN A 451 -9.84 19.16 -33.23
C GLN A 451 -8.58 19.76 -32.61
N ASP A 452 -8.44 21.08 -32.66
CA ASP A 452 -7.31 21.79 -32.03
C ASP A 452 -7.38 21.65 -30.51
N MET A 453 -8.60 21.75 -29.94
CA MET A 453 -8.84 21.57 -28.50
C MET A 453 -8.36 20.21 -28.01
N VAL A 454 -8.83 19.11 -28.61
CA VAL A 454 -8.41 17.77 -28.16
C VAL A 454 -6.94 17.49 -28.43
N ARG A 455 -6.36 18.04 -29.51
CA ARG A 455 -4.92 17.94 -29.77
C ARG A 455 -4.12 18.62 -28.67
N ARG A 456 -4.43 19.88 -28.37
CA ARG A 456 -3.82 20.66 -27.28
C ARG A 456 -3.96 19.95 -25.94
N LEU A 457 -5.17 19.54 -25.56
CA LEU A 457 -5.42 18.86 -24.28
C LEU A 457 -4.67 17.53 -24.19
N SER A 458 -4.62 16.73 -25.26
CA SER A 458 -3.82 15.50 -25.29
C SER A 458 -2.33 15.77 -25.10
N GLN A 459 -1.83 16.86 -25.67
CA GLN A 459 -0.44 17.28 -25.57
C GLN A 459 -0.10 17.80 -24.18
N GLU A 460 -0.91 18.70 -23.61
CA GLU A 460 -0.71 19.21 -22.25
C GLU A 460 -0.70 18.07 -21.22
N LYS A 461 -1.62 17.09 -21.36
CA LYS A 461 -1.66 15.89 -20.51
C LYS A 461 -0.39 15.05 -20.63
N ALA A 462 0.06 14.76 -21.86
CA ALA A 462 1.29 14.03 -22.07
C ALA A 462 2.51 14.77 -21.52
N GLN A 463 2.59 16.10 -21.73
CA GLN A 463 3.69 16.94 -21.27
C GLN A 463 3.78 17.02 -19.76
N ALA A 464 2.64 17.18 -19.07
CA ALA A 464 2.61 17.24 -17.61
C ALA A 464 3.18 15.96 -16.97
N VAL A 465 2.89 14.80 -17.56
CA VAL A 465 3.43 13.52 -17.10
C VAL A 465 4.88 13.34 -17.56
N ALA A 466 5.20 13.62 -18.82
CA ALA A 466 6.56 13.51 -19.35
C ALA A 466 7.57 14.39 -18.61
N ALA A 467 7.16 15.58 -18.13
CA ALA A 467 8.01 16.46 -17.32
C ALA A 467 8.43 15.85 -15.97
N THR A 468 7.78 14.77 -15.53
CA THR A 468 8.11 14.05 -14.30
C THR A 468 8.89 12.76 -14.55
N MET A 469 9.22 12.46 -15.80
CA MET A 469 9.86 11.22 -16.24
C MET A 469 11.20 11.51 -16.94
N ASN A 470 12.18 10.63 -16.75
CA ASN A 470 13.51 10.74 -17.38
C ASN A 470 13.65 9.85 -18.63
N THR A 471 12.84 8.80 -18.77
CA THR A 471 12.85 7.85 -19.90
C THR A 471 11.44 7.28 -20.15
N GLY A 472 11.22 6.64 -21.29
CA GLY A 472 9.94 6.01 -21.65
C GLY A 472 9.04 6.88 -22.54
N LEU A 473 7.94 6.29 -23.04
CA LEU A 473 6.99 6.96 -23.91
C LEU A 473 5.69 7.27 -23.16
N VAL A 474 5.29 8.53 -23.18
CA VAL A 474 4.08 9.02 -22.51
C VAL A 474 2.97 9.27 -23.51
N ILE A 475 1.84 8.60 -23.32
CA ILE A 475 0.67 8.62 -24.19
C ILE A 475 -0.40 9.51 -23.54
N GLY A 476 -0.63 10.70 -24.09
CA GLY A 476 -1.75 11.56 -23.73
C GLY A 476 -2.89 11.41 -24.74
N ALA A 477 -4.13 11.40 -24.23
CA ALA A 477 -5.31 11.38 -25.08
C ALA A 477 -6.45 12.18 -24.45
N ASP A 478 -7.19 12.90 -25.30
CA ASP A 478 -8.37 13.65 -24.92
C ASP A 478 -9.46 13.51 -25.98
N SER A 479 -10.75 13.52 -25.57
CA SER A 479 -11.86 13.21 -26.47
C SER A 479 -13.06 14.08 -26.17
N THR A 480 -13.72 14.56 -27.22
CA THR A 480 -14.94 15.37 -27.13
C THR A 480 -15.97 14.95 -28.18
N VAL A 481 -17.24 15.14 -27.87
CA VAL A 481 -18.34 15.00 -28.84
C VAL A 481 -18.49 16.34 -29.56
N VAL A 482 -18.69 16.33 -30.87
CA VAL A 482 -18.91 17.52 -31.69
C VAL A 482 -20.30 17.45 -32.29
N PHE A 483 -21.17 18.34 -31.81
CA PHE A 483 -22.56 18.46 -32.25
C PHE A 483 -22.79 19.88 -32.78
N GLU A 484 -23.36 20.00 -33.99
CA GLU A 484 -23.61 21.30 -34.64
C GLU A 484 -22.38 22.23 -34.70
N GLY A 485 -21.19 21.65 -34.84
CA GLY A 485 -19.92 22.39 -34.91
C GLY A 485 -19.36 22.86 -33.56
N GLN A 486 -20.00 22.49 -32.44
CA GLN A 486 -19.54 22.83 -31.09
C GLN A 486 -19.12 21.59 -30.29
N ALA A 487 -18.12 21.76 -29.43
CA ALA A 487 -17.70 20.73 -28.49
C ALA A 487 -18.75 20.56 -27.37
N VAL A 488 -19.20 19.33 -27.18
CA VAL A 488 -20.12 18.92 -26.13
C VAL A 488 -19.32 18.22 -25.04
N GLY A 489 -19.15 18.92 -23.92
CA GLY A 489 -18.38 18.46 -22.77
C GLY A 489 -19.05 17.35 -21.96
N LYS A 490 -18.59 17.19 -20.71
CA LYS A 490 -19.19 16.26 -19.73
C LYS A 490 -20.40 16.94 -19.06
N PRO A 491 -21.46 16.19 -18.69
CA PRO A 491 -22.60 16.78 -18.00
C PRO A 491 -22.20 17.31 -16.62
N VAL A 492 -22.75 18.45 -16.22
CA VAL A 492 -22.50 19.02 -14.88
C VAL A 492 -23.32 18.33 -13.79
N ASP A 493 -24.50 17.83 -14.14
CA ASP A 493 -25.41 17.10 -13.28
C ASP A 493 -26.32 16.15 -14.08
N ASP A 494 -27.21 15.44 -13.38
CA ASP A 494 -28.10 14.46 -13.99
C ASP A 494 -29.14 15.10 -14.93
N ASP A 495 -29.53 16.37 -14.70
CA ASP A 495 -30.46 17.09 -15.56
C ASP A 495 -29.79 17.49 -16.88
N ASP A 496 -28.53 17.91 -16.81
CA ASP A 496 -27.71 18.19 -17.98
C ASP A 496 -27.41 16.91 -18.77
N ALA A 497 -27.10 15.79 -18.09
CA ALA A 497 -26.94 14.48 -18.75
C ALA A 497 -28.21 14.07 -19.52
N ARG A 498 -29.39 14.27 -18.93
CA ARG A 498 -30.68 14.02 -19.59
C ARG A 498 -30.90 14.90 -20.82
N ARG A 499 -30.60 16.20 -20.69
CA ARG A 499 -30.69 17.16 -21.80
C ARG A 499 -29.78 16.75 -22.96
N MET A 500 -28.53 16.39 -22.65
CA MET A 500 -27.54 15.96 -23.65
C MET A 500 -27.97 14.67 -24.37
N LEU A 501 -28.40 13.64 -23.62
CA LEU A 501 -28.87 12.38 -24.20
C LEU A 501 -30.09 12.58 -25.11
N ARG A 502 -31.05 13.43 -24.71
CA ARG A 502 -32.20 13.78 -25.56
C ARG A 502 -31.79 14.54 -26.82
N GLN A 503 -30.81 15.43 -26.72
CA GLN A 503 -30.32 16.22 -27.84
C GLN A 503 -29.59 15.36 -28.88
N LEU A 504 -28.82 14.37 -28.43
CA LEU A 504 -28.03 13.49 -29.31
C LEU A 504 -28.82 12.27 -29.81
N SER A 505 -29.88 11.85 -29.10
CA SER A 505 -30.73 10.71 -29.46
C SER A 505 -31.28 10.84 -30.90
N GLY A 506 -31.11 9.80 -31.70
CA GLY A 506 -31.56 9.77 -33.11
C GLY A 506 -30.78 10.68 -34.06
N THR A 507 -29.71 11.33 -33.59
CA THR A 507 -28.89 12.24 -34.41
C THR A 507 -27.56 11.60 -34.81
N THR A 508 -26.95 12.18 -35.84
CA THR A 508 -25.60 11.86 -36.28
C THR A 508 -24.67 13.00 -35.89
N HIS A 509 -23.58 12.67 -35.22
CA HIS A 509 -22.59 13.63 -34.74
C HIS A 509 -21.19 13.06 -34.78
N HIS A 510 -20.20 13.87 -34.43
CA HIS A 510 -18.81 13.48 -34.51
C HIS A 510 -18.20 13.28 -33.12
N VAL A 511 -17.17 12.44 -33.04
CA VAL A 511 -16.29 12.33 -31.87
C VAL A 511 -14.88 12.64 -32.34
N ALA A 512 -14.28 13.67 -31.75
CA ALA A 512 -12.89 14.04 -31.98
C ALA A 512 -12.05 13.54 -30.81
N THR A 513 -10.95 12.84 -31.11
CA THR A 513 -9.95 12.43 -30.11
C THR A 513 -8.57 12.90 -30.53
N GLY A 514 -7.91 13.63 -29.64
CA GLY A 514 -6.51 14.01 -29.75
C GLY A 514 -5.63 12.93 -29.12
N LEU A 515 -4.48 12.67 -29.74
CA LEU A 515 -3.51 11.70 -29.30
C LEU A 515 -2.12 12.31 -29.38
N THR A 516 -1.36 12.24 -28.29
CA THR A 516 0.03 12.68 -28.24
C THR A 516 0.90 11.60 -27.63
N VAL A 517 2.07 11.35 -28.23
CA VAL A 517 3.11 10.49 -27.66
C VAL A 517 4.40 11.29 -27.52
N ILE A 518 4.97 11.30 -26.32
CA ILE A 518 6.21 12.01 -25.99
C ILE A 518 7.25 11.00 -25.53
N ASP A 519 8.42 11.00 -26.16
CA ASP A 519 9.60 10.36 -25.60
C ASP A 519 10.20 11.25 -24.52
N ALA A 520 10.10 10.80 -23.26
CA ALA A 520 10.55 11.56 -22.11
C ALA A 520 12.08 11.80 -22.10
N ALA A 521 12.86 10.92 -22.74
CA ALA A 521 14.32 11.07 -22.79
C ALA A 521 14.77 12.11 -23.82
N SER A 522 14.20 12.07 -25.03
CA SER A 522 14.60 12.99 -26.11
C SER A 522 13.75 14.25 -26.21
N GLY A 523 12.57 14.27 -25.58
CA GLY A 523 11.55 15.31 -25.75
C GLY A 523 10.83 15.26 -27.10
N ARG A 524 11.14 14.27 -27.96
CA ARG A 524 10.49 14.13 -29.27
C ARG A 524 9.01 13.86 -29.07
N THR A 525 8.18 14.70 -29.70
CA THR A 525 6.73 14.70 -29.55
C THR A 525 6.08 14.42 -30.89
N LEU A 526 5.17 13.45 -30.93
CA LEU A 526 4.22 13.25 -32.02
C LEU A 526 2.83 13.58 -31.49
N SER A 527 2.05 14.37 -32.22
CA SER A 527 0.69 14.73 -31.83
C SER A 527 -0.22 14.72 -33.05
N ASP A 528 -1.42 14.19 -32.88
CA ASP A 528 -2.43 14.07 -33.93
C ASP A 528 -3.85 14.19 -33.36
N ALA A 529 -4.84 14.36 -34.23
CA ALA A 529 -6.25 14.36 -33.85
C ALA A 529 -7.07 13.69 -34.94
N MET A 530 -8.00 12.83 -34.54
CA MET A 530 -8.86 12.10 -35.47
C MET A 530 -10.33 12.31 -35.12
N THR A 531 -11.17 12.36 -36.16
CA THR A 531 -12.61 12.53 -36.04
C THR A 531 -13.31 11.31 -36.62
N SER A 532 -14.36 10.84 -35.96
CA SER A 532 -15.21 9.75 -36.46
C SER A 532 -16.67 10.13 -36.25
N GLN A 533 -17.55 9.65 -37.11
CA GLN A 533 -18.98 9.94 -37.06
C GLN A 533 -19.70 8.79 -36.36
N ILE A 534 -20.72 9.12 -35.55
CA ILE A 534 -21.59 8.15 -34.89
C ILE A 534 -23.03 8.62 -34.99
N THR A 535 -23.92 7.68 -35.26
CA THR A 535 -25.36 7.87 -35.20
C THR A 535 -25.90 7.16 -33.97
N LEU A 536 -26.57 7.89 -33.09
CA LEU A 536 -27.27 7.25 -31.97
C LEU A 536 -28.61 6.71 -32.43
N ARG A 537 -29.02 5.59 -31.82
CA ARG A 537 -30.40 5.12 -31.93
C ARG A 537 -31.34 6.12 -31.26
N GLU A 538 -32.63 6.00 -31.56
CA GLU A 538 -33.64 6.65 -30.74
C GLU A 538 -33.64 6.01 -29.34
N LEU A 539 -33.40 6.84 -28.33
CA LEU A 539 -33.41 6.46 -26.91
C LEU A 539 -34.77 6.82 -26.32
N SER A 540 -35.41 5.87 -25.65
CA SER A 540 -36.63 6.14 -24.89
C SER A 540 -36.30 6.87 -23.57
N ASP A 541 -37.26 7.61 -23.03
CA ASP A 541 -37.10 8.27 -21.73
C ASP A 541 -36.73 7.27 -20.62
N GLN A 542 -37.28 6.05 -20.67
CA GLN A 542 -36.96 5.01 -19.69
C GLN A 542 -35.48 4.58 -19.75
N GLU A 543 -34.92 4.47 -20.95
CA GLU A 543 -33.50 4.10 -21.14
C GLU A 543 -32.56 5.23 -20.74
N ILE A 544 -32.94 6.47 -20.99
CA ILE A 544 -32.20 7.66 -20.54
C ILE A 544 -32.16 7.70 -19.00
N GLU A 545 -33.30 7.53 -18.32
CA GLU A 545 -33.33 7.49 -16.85
C GLU A 545 -32.51 6.34 -16.28
N ALA A 546 -32.61 5.14 -16.89
CA ALA A 546 -31.83 3.98 -16.45
C ALA A 546 -30.32 4.22 -16.59
N SER A 547 -29.90 4.82 -17.72
CA SER A 547 -28.50 5.19 -17.95
C SER A 547 -28.01 6.21 -16.92
N ILE A 548 -28.78 7.26 -16.63
CA ILE A 548 -28.41 8.26 -15.61
C ILE A 548 -28.30 7.61 -14.22
N ALA A 549 -29.26 6.75 -13.86
CA ALA A 549 -29.28 6.05 -12.58
C ALA A 549 -28.07 5.11 -12.40
N SER A 550 -27.51 4.57 -13.48
CA SER A 550 -26.28 3.75 -13.44
C SER A 550 -25.04 4.57 -13.05
N GLY A 551 -25.09 5.91 -13.20
CA GLY A 551 -23.96 6.82 -13.00
C GLY A 551 -22.95 6.82 -14.14
N VAL A 552 -23.12 5.96 -15.15
CA VAL A 552 -22.24 5.88 -16.33
C VAL A 552 -22.13 7.23 -17.06
N PRO A 553 -23.18 8.02 -17.33
CA PRO A 553 -23.06 9.27 -18.10
C PRO A 553 -22.14 10.36 -17.54
N ARG A 554 -21.90 10.39 -16.23
CA ARG A 554 -21.38 11.58 -15.51
C ARG A 554 -19.96 12.01 -15.89
N ASP A 555 -19.12 11.08 -16.34
CA ASP A 555 -17.72 11.35 -16.70
C ASP A 555 -17.48 11.38 -18.23
N LYS A 556 -18.55 11.46 -19.04
CA LYS A 556 -18.52 11.21 -20.49
C LYS A 556 -18.92 12.43 -21.29
N ALA A 557 -18.12 12.77 -22.30
CA ALA A 557 -18.50 13.76 -23.29
C ALA A 557 -19.78 13.30 -24.01
N GLY A 558 -20.79 14.17 -24.10
CA GLY A 558 -22.09 13.80 -24.66
C GLY A 558 -22.96 12.88 -23.77
N ALA A 559 -22.53 12.58 -22.54
CA ALA A 559 -23.28 11.78 -21.56
C ALA A 559 -23.56 10.31 -21.99
N TYR A 560 -22.81 9.74 -22.93
CA TYR A 560 -22.93 8.32 -23.32
C TYR A 560 -21.56 7.65 -23.53
N ALA A 561 -21.51 6.32 -23.47
CA ALA A 561 -20.39 5.52 -23.96
C ALA A 561 -20.86 4.58 -25.06
N VAL A 562 -20.15 4.56 -26.19
CA VAL A 562 -20.46 3.66 -27.31
C VAL A 562 -20.39 2.18 -26.94
N GLN A 563 -19.59 1.83 -25.93
CA GLN A 563 -19.40 0.47 -25.40
C GLN A 563 -20.45 0.05 -24.36
N ASP A 564 -21.37 0.95 -23.99
CA ASP A 564 -22.38 0.65 -22.97
C ASP A 564 -23.27 -0.51 -23.43
N THR A 565 -23.15 -1.66 -22.77
CA THR A 565 -23.88 -2.88 -23.13
C THR A 565 -25.34 -2.86 -22.69
N GLU A 566 -25.71 -1.98 -21.75
CA GLU A 566 -27.08 -1.79 -21.27
C GLU A 566 -27.81 -0.76 -22.15
N LEU A 567 -27.23 0.43 -22.32
CA LEU A 567 -27.82 1.48 -23.15
C LEU A 567 -27.71 1.17 -24.64
N ARG A 568 -26.61 0.54 -25.09
CA ARG A 568 -26.30 0.27 -26.51
C ARG A 568 -26.65 1.45 -27.42
N PRO A 569 -26.00 2.61 -27.22
CA PRO A 569 -26.51 3.86 -27.76
C PRO A 569 -26.28 4.01 -29.28
N ALA A 570 -25.31 3.31 -29.85
CA ALA A 570 -24.98 3.42 -31.28
C ALA A 570 -25.98 2.65 -32.15
N ALA A 571 -26.51 3.32 -33.17
CA ALA A 571 -27.19 2.69 -34.29
C ALA A 571 -26.20 2.35 -35.42
N ASP A 572 -25.28 3.29 -35.71
CA ASP A 572 -24.27 3.15 -36.77
C ASP A 572 -23.07 4.07 -36.49
N TRP A 573 -21.93 3.86 -37.16
CA TRP A 573 -20.79 4.75 -37.12
C TRP A 573 -19.92 4.66 -38.39
N GLU A 574 -19.29 5.78 -38.75
CA GLU A 574 -18.33 5.87 -39.85
C GLU A 574 -16.97 6.35 -39.32
N GLY A 575 -15.89 5.67 -39.73
CA GLY A 575 -14.54 5.91 -39.23
C GLY A 575 -14.11 4.91 -38.16
N CYS A 576 -13.30 5.35 -37.19
CA CYS A 576 -12.63 4.46 -36.25
C CYS A 576 -13.44 4.28 -34.96
N TYR A 577 -13.83 3.04 -34.67
CA TYR A 577 -14.53 2.72 -33.42
C TYR A 577 -13.69 3.08 -32.17
N ASN A 578 -12.41 2.75 -32.16
CA ASN A 578 -11.51 3.06 -31.02
C ASN A 578 -11.36 4.57 -30.79
N ASN A 579 -11.52 5.38 -31.83
CA ASN A 579 -11.56 6.84 -31.73
C ASN A 579 -12.82 7.35 -31.02
N ILE A 580 -13.97 6.73 -31.31
CA ILE A 580 -15.24 7.01 -30.66
C ILE A 580 -15.18 6.62 -29.18
N VAL A 581 -14.53 5.51 -28.85
CA VAL A 581 -14.29 5.08 -27.46
C VAL A 581 -13.39 6.07 -26.71
N GLY A 582 -12.37 6.60 -27.40
CA GLY A 582 -11.53 7.69 -26.91
C GLY A 582 -10.02 7.44 -26.97
N LEU A 583 -9.54 6.43 -27.70
CA LEU A 583 -8.12 6.23 -27.97
C LEU A 583 -7.93 5.59 -29.36
N PRO A 584 -7.41 6.33 -30.37
CA PRO A 584 -7.26 5.80 -31.72
C PRO A 584 -6.05 4.87 -31.83
N ILE A 585 -6.27 3.59 -31.51
CA ILE A 585 -5.21 2.58 -31.36
C ILE A 585 -4.30 2.46 -32.57
N CYS A 586 -4.82 2.42 -33.79
CA CYS A 586 -3.98 2.27 -34.98
C CYS A 586 -2.96 3.40 -35.08
N ARG A 587 -3.40 4.65 -34.87
CA ARG A 587 -2.51 5.82 -34.90
C ARG A 587 -1.51 5.80 -33.74
N LEU A 588 -1.95 5.36 -32.56
CA LEU A 588 -1.04 5.15 -31.42
C LEU A 588 0.08 4.17 -31.78
N LEU A 589 -0.24 3.01 -32.34
CA LEU A 589 0.77 2.01 -32.69
C LEU A 589 1.78 2.53 -33.72
N GLU A 590 1.36 3.38 -34.66
CA GLU A 590 2.28 4.06 -35.58
C GLU A 590 3.19 5.05 -34.86
N MET A 591 2.63 5.93 -34.03
CA MET A 591 3.42 6.91 -33.28
C MET A 591 4.45 6.24 -32.38
N LEU A 592 4.10 5.10 -31.77
CA LEU A 592 5.03 4.28 -31.00
C LEU A 592 6.19 3.77 -31.90
N ARG A 593 5.90 3.22 -33.09
CA ARG A 593 6.94 2.78 -34.04
C ARG A 593 7.83 3.92 -34.51
N GLU A 594 7.24 5.07 -34.84
CA GLU A 594 7.95 6.26 -35.29
C GLU A 594 8.91 6.81 -34.22
N LEU A 595 8.56 6.65 -32.94
CA LEU A 595 9.40 6.99 -31.79
C LEU A 595 10.36 5.86 -31.38
N GLY A 596 10.43 4.77 -32.14
CA GLY A 596 11.39 3.69 -31.91
C GLY A 596 10.97 2.69 -30.84
N TYR A 597 9.69 2.67 -30.43
CA TYR A 597 9.17 1.60 -29.57
C TYR A 597 9.28 0.27 -30.31
N ARG A 598 10.08 -0.65 -29.76
CA ARG A 598 10.06 -2.05 -30.17
C ARG A 598 8.82 -2.69 -29.54
N PHE A 599 8.17 -3.61 -30.22
CA PHE A 599 7.09 -4.40 -29.62
C PHE A 599 7.67 -5.73 -29.14
N PRO A 600 7.09 -6.37 -28.11
CA PRO A 600 7.56 -7.68 -27.63
C PRO A 600 7.64 -8.71 -28.77
N GLU A 601 8.59 -9.63 -28.70
CA GLU A 601 8.74 -10.68 -29.71
C GLU A 601 7.45 -11.54 -29.78
N GLY A 602 6.97 -11.81 -31.00
CA GLY A 602 5.70 -12.53 -31.21
C GLY A 602 4.44 -11.70 -30.95
N TRP A 603 4.55 -10.42 -30.56
CA TRP A 603 3.40 -9.54 -30.40
C TRP A 603 2.76 -9.19 -31.74
N SER A 604 1.44 -9.29 -31.81
CA SER A 604 0.62 -8.89 -32.95
C SER A 604 -0.61 -8.13 -32.46
N VAL A 605 -1.16 -7.24 -33.30
CA VAL A 605 -2.36 -6.48 -32.95
C VAL A 605 -3.52 -7.46 -32.66
N PRO A 606 -4.12 -7.41 -31.45
CA PRO A 606 -5.20 -8.32 -31.08
C PRO A 606 -6.42 -8.17 -32.00
N SER A 607 -7.03 -9.28 -32.39
CA SER A 607 -8.18 -9.30 -33.30
C SER A 607 -9.40 -8.54 -32.77
N ALA A 608 -9.50 -8.38 -31.45
CA ALA A 608 -10.56 -7.61 -30.78
C ALA A 608 -10.49 -6.09 -31.07
N ILE A 609 -9.33 -5.59 -31.51
CA ILE A 609 -9.08 -4.17 -31.79
C ILE A 609 -8.64 -3.93 -33.25
N ALA A 610 -8.37 -5.01 -34.00
CA ALA A 610 -8.00 -4.95 -35.40
C ALA A 610 -9.09 -4.24 -36.23
N CYS A 611 -8.71 -3.14 -36.86
CA CYS A 611 -9.55 -2.47 -37.86
C CYS A 611 -9.62 -3.33 -39.14
N GLY A 612 -10.72 -3.22 -39.89
CA GLY A 612 -10.86 -3.85 -41.21
C GLY A 612 -9.82 -3.34 -42.23
N GLU A 613 -9.73 -4.03 -43.37
CA GLU A 613 -8.76 -3.74 -44.45
C GLU A 613 -8.92 -2.32 -45.03
N ASP A 614 -10.13 -1.75 -44.98
CA ASP A 614 -10.46 -0.40 -45.46
C ASP A 614 -10.02 0.73 -44.51
N CYS A 615 -9.25 0.44 -43.46
CA CYS A 615 -8.73 1.47 -42.57
C CYS A 615 -7.68 2.32 -43.32
N PRO A 616 -7.81 3.66 -43.39
CA PRO A 616 -6.89 4.54 -44.12
C PRO A 616 -5.43 4.51 -43.60
N VAL A 617 -5.21 3.86 -42.45
CA VAL A 617 -3.93 3.65 -41.78
C VAL A 617 -3.32 2.27 -42.13
N ASN A 618 -4.14 1.28 -42.48
CA ASN A 618 -3.67 -0.06 -42.90
C ASN A 618 -3.48 -0.18 -44.43
N GLY A 619 -4.19 0.62 -45.25
CA GLY A 619 -4.16 0.56 -46.71
C GLY A 619 -2.87 1.04 -47.39
N GLY A 620 -1.81 1.35 -46.65
CA GLY A 620 -0.51 1.83 -47.17
C GLY A 620 0.54 0.74 -47.43
N ARG A 621 0.19 -0.55 -47.33
CA ARG A 621 1.13 -1.68 -47.47
C ARG A 621 1.01 -2.47 -48.76
N GLU A 622 0.71 -1.86 -49.91
CA GLU A 622 0.90 -2.49 -51.24
C GLU A 622 1.33 -1.48 -52.32
N ALA A 623 2.57 -0.98 -52.23
CA ALA A 623 3.37 -0.38 -53.31
C ALA A 623 4.75 -0.05 -52.71
N GLU A 624 5.90 -0.58 -53.09
CA GLU A 624 6.35 -1.38 -54.22
C GLU A 624 7.47 -2.28 -53.68
N ASN A 625 7.36 -3.59 -53.88
CA ASN A 625 8.49 -4.50 -53.92
C ASN A 625 8.28 -5.42 -55.12
N SER A 626 8.91 -5.08 -56.23
CA SER A 626 9.17 -5.99 -57.35
C SER A 626 10.18 -5.36 -58.30
N PRO A 627 11.07 -6.19 -58.86
CA PRO A 627 12.17 -6.91 -58.24
C PRO A 627 13.49 -6.10 -58.20
#